data_AF-A0A420NNB3-F1
#
_entry.id   AF-A0A420NNB3-F1
#
_cell.length_a   1.000
_cell.length_b   1.000
_cell.length_c   1.000
_cell.angle_alpha   90.00
_cell.angle_beta   90.00
_cell.angle_gamma   90.00
#
_symmetry.space_group_name_H-M   'P 1'
#
loop_
_entity.id
_entity.type
_entity.pdbx_description
1 polymer ?
#
loop_
_entity_poly.entity_id
_entity_poly.type
_entity_poly.pdbx_seq_one_letter_code
_entity_poly.pdbx_strand_id
1 'polypeptide(L)'
;EHFGVFAAESPAIGSPTSSQDEWMATCFLNNVYCCDLPAHCSHGLQPLDNGIFNPIKGAYRKELQMLASVTDSVPIDKVNFIRAYAKAREAGMRKDIILSGWTFTRNWPINRYKALAHPEIQPDKEKLLEEFKTPSPPQLHSDDTPKTSRQVRDMAKHRSRPMRQKYSKIAKGLEALELKVAVQNTWITVLEEQMAQVRRGKKRKAVPNPNRRFMALSENLAAGEALPDSKEAEI
;
A
#
# COMPACT_ATOMS: atom_id res chain seq x y z
N GLU A 1 16.14 -30.03 13.54
CA GLU A 1 16.59 -28.62 13.51
C GLU A 1 15.40 -27.73 13.83
N HIS A 2 15.53 -26.85 14.82
CA HIS A 2 14.51 -25.82 15.11
C HIS A 2 14.98 -24.51 14.52
N PHE A 3 14.28 -24.03 13.50
CA PHE A 3 14.50 -22.71 12.92
C PHE A 3 13.58 -21.71 13.62
N GLY A 4 14.13 -20.58 14.06
CA GLY A 4 13.34 -19.44 14.50
C GLY A 4 12.88 -18.63 13.28
N VAL A 5 11.65 -18.15 13.27
CA VAL A 5 11.16 -17.22 12.23
C VAL A 5 10.92 -15.86 12.88
N PHE A 6 11.59 -14.84 12.37
CA PHE A 6 11.36 -13.46 12.76
C PHE A 6 10.61 -12.74 11.64
N ALA A 7 9.35 -12.40 11.90
CA ALA A 7 8.52 -11.64 10.97
C ALA A 7 8.40 -10.20 11.45
N ALA A 8 8.84 -9.26 10.62
CA ALA A 8 8.71 -7.82 10.87
C ALA A 8 8.14 -7.12 9.65
N GLU A 9 7.45 -6.01 9.87
CA GLU A 9 7.14 -5.12 8.76
C GLU A 9 8.39 -4.34 8.38
N SER A 10 8.61 -4.24 7.08
CA SER A 10 9.78 -3.54 6.57
C SER A 10 9.70 -2.06 6.94
N PRO A 11 10.74 -1.46 7.56
CA PRO A 11 10.76 -0.04 7.82
C PRO A 11 10.65 0.69 6.47
N ALA A 12 9.59 1.47 6.32
CA ALA A 12 9.43 2.31 5.15
C ALA A 12 10.64 3.23 5.05
N ILE A 13 11.39 3.08 3.95
CA ILE A 13 12.39 4.04 3.49
C ILE A 13 13.63 4.11 4.41
N GLY A 14 14.51 3.11 4.29
CA GLY A 14 15.91 3.22 4.67
C GLY A 14 16.77 2.71 3.53
N SER A 15 17.76 3.49 3.11
CA SER A 15 18.83 3.00 2.23
C SER A 15 19.49 1.75 2.84
N PRO A 16 20.04 0.83 2.03
CA PRO A 16 20.93 -0.22 2.50
C PRO A 16 21.93 0.32 3.52
N THR A 17 21.78 -0.03 4.80
CA THR A 17 22.78 0.32 5.81
C THR A 17 23.59 -0.93 6.13
N SER A 18 24.90 -0.78 6.29
CA SER A 18 25.80 -1.87 6.72
C SER A 18 25.27 -2.62 7.95
N SER A 19 24.61 -1.90 8.85
CA SER A 19 24.03 -2.45 10.09
C SER A 19 22.86 -3.40 9.85
N GLN A 20 22.09 -3.25 8.76
CA GLN A 20 21.03 -4.21 8.42
C GLN A 20 21.59 -5.54 7.91
N ASP A 21 22.70 -5.51 7.18
CA ASP A 21 23.35 -6.72 6.65
C ASP A 21 24.04 -7.51 7.75
N GLU A 22 24.71 -6.82 8.67
CA GLU A 22 25.29 -7.41 9.86
C GLU A 22 24.23 -8.09 10.74
N TRP A 23 23.07 -7.45 10.92
CA TRP A 23 21.96 -8.03 11.66
C TRP A 23 21.37 -9.25 10.94
N MET A 24 21.13 -9.17 9.62
CA MET A 24 20.64 -10.29 8.80
C MET A 24 21.62 -11.48 8.82
N ALA A 25 22.92 -11.21 8.73
CA ALA A 25 23.95 -12.23 8.84
C ALA A 25 23.95 -12.90 10.22
N THR A 26 23.80 -12.11 11.29
CA THR A 26 23.66 -12.63 12.64
C THR A 26 22.44 -13.53 12.76
N CYS A 27 21.30 -13.14 12.19
CA CYS A 27 20.10 -13.99 12.15
C CYS A 27 20.37 -15.33 11.44
N PHE A 28 20.98 -15.29 10.25
CA PHE A 28 21.30 -16.51 9.51
C PHE A 28 22.23 -17.44 10.29
N LEU A 29 23.33 -16.90 10.87
CA LEU A 29 24.28 -17.66 11.69
C LEU A 29 23.63 -18.28 12.94
N ASN A 30 22.55 -17.69 13.44
CA ASN A 30 21.78 -18.19 14.59
C ASN A 30 20.55 -19.02 14.18
N ASN A 31 20.47 -19.48 12.93
CA ASN A 31 19.37 -20.30 12.43
C ASN A 31 18.00 -19.60 12.51
N VAL A 32 18.00 -18.26 12.38
CA VAL A 32 16.81 -17.40 12.37
C VAL A 32 16.56 -16.90 10.95
N TYR A 33 15.40 -17.21 10.40
CA TYR A 33 14.95 -16.67 9.13
C TYR A 33 14.29 -15.30 9.30
N CYS A 34 14.82 -14.29 8.61
CA CYS A 34 14.19 -12.99 8.49
C CYS A 34 13.09 -13.06 7.41
N CYS A 35 11.87 -12.65 7.76
CA CYS A 35 10.73 -12.61 6.86
C CYS A 35 10.08 -11.22 6.95
N ASP A 36 10.41 -10.34 6.03
CA ASP A 36 9.71 -9.09 5.83
C ASP A 36 8.31 -9.35 5.26
N LEU A 37 7.31 -8.87 5.97
CA LEU A 37 5.93 -8.88 5.51
C LEU A 37 5.72 -7.73 4.51
N PRO A 38 4.83 -7.90 3.51
CA PRO A 38 4.46 -6.79 2.64
C PRO A 38 3.89 -5.62 3.46
N ALA A 39 3.98 -4.41 2.91
CA ALA A 39 3.41 -3.23 3.55
C ALA A 39 1.91 -3.42 3.81
N HIS A 40 1.42 -2.86 4.92
CA HIS A 40 0.00 -2.89 5.34
C HIS A 40 -0.54 -4.29 5.65
N CYS A 41 0.32 -5.27 5.91
CA CYS A 41 -0.08 -6.63 6.28
C CYS A 41 -0.08 -6.88 7.81
N SER A 42 0.23 -5.87 8.62
CA SER A 42 0.21 -5.94 10.10
C SER A 42 -1.03 -6.62 10.64
N HIS A 43 -2.20 -6.17 10.19
CA HIS A 43 -3.50 -6.55 10.74
C HIS A 43 -3.93 -7.98 10.36
N GLY A 44 -3.28 -8.62 9.39
CA GLY A 44 -3.56 -10.01 9.02
C GLY A 44 -2.48 -10.99 9.46
N LEU A 45 -1.21 -10.60 9.37
CA LEU A 45 -0.08 -11.52 9.41
C LEU A 45 0.79 -11.41 10.66
N GLN A 46 0.66 -10.37 11.50
CA GLN A 46 1.53 -10.23 12.67
C GLN A 46 0.92 -10.88 13.92
N PRO A 47 1.48 -12.00 14.42
CA PRO A 47 0.92 -12.72 15.56
C PRO A 47 1.01 -11.93 16.87
N LEU A 48 1.95 -10.98 16.94
CA LEU A 48 2.11 -10.09 18.09
C LEU A 48 0.94 -9.13 18.21
N ASP A 49 0.60 -8.41 17.14
CA ASP A 49 -0.48 -7.42 17.14
C ASP A 49 -1.86 -8.06 17.26
N ASN A 50 -2.07 -9.20 16.57
CA ASN A 50 -3.37 -9.85 16.52
C ASN A 50 -3.65 -10.79 17.70
N GLY A 51 -2.59 -11.34 18.31
CA GLY A 51 -2.71 -12.33 19.37
C GLY A 51 -2.19 -11.82 20.70
N ILE A 52 -0.88 -11.60 20.80
CA ILE A 52 -0.15 -11.51 22.07
C ILE A 52 -0.33 -10.14 22.76
N PHE A 53 -0.38 -9.05 22.00
CA PHE A 53 -0.48 -7.70 22.57
C PHE A 53 -1.86 -7.39 23.15
N ASN A 54 -2.94 -8.00 22.66
CA ASN A 54 -4.28 -7.75 23.16
C ASN A 54 -4.46 -8.20 24.63
N PRO A 55 -4.10 -9.44 25.01
CA PRO A 55 -4.07 -9.90 26.40
C PRO A 55 -3.12 -9.08 27.29
N ILE A 56 -1.92 -8.73 26.80
CA ILE A 56 -0.97 -7.91 27.57
C ILE A 56 -1.56 -6.52 27.84
N LYS A 57 -2.14 -5.86 26.84
CA LYS A 57 -2.83 -4.56 27.03
C LYS A 57 -3.96 -4.67 28.04
N GLY A 58 -4.73 -5.76 28.01
CA GLY A 58 -5.80 -6.02 28.97
C GLY A 58 -5.29 -6.22 30.40
N ALA A 59 -4.28 -7.07 30.59
CA ALA A 59 -3.67 -7.33 31.89
C ALA A 59 -2.99 -6.07 32.47
N TYR A 60 -2.30 -5.31 31.62
CA TYR A 60 -1.65 -4.06 32.01
C TYR A 60 -2.68 -3.03 32.49
N ARG A 61 -3.81 -2.85 31.78
CA ARG A 61 -4.89 -1.96 32.23
C ARG A 61 -5.45 -2.36 33.60
N LYS A 62 -5.56 -3.66 33.88
CA LYS A 62 -5.99 -4.16 35.19
C LYS A 62 -4.98 -3.82 36.29
N GLU A 63 -3.68 -4.01 36.04
CA GLU A 63 -2.64 -3.61 36.99
C GLU A 63 -2.67 -2.11 37.27
N LEU A 64 -2.86 -1.27 36.24
CA LEU A 64 -2.99 0.16 36.42
C LEU A 64 -4.23 0.54 37.25
N GLN A 65 -5.37 -0.12 37.02
CA GLN A 65 -6.58 0.10 37.79
C GLN A 65 -6.41 -0.28 39.27
N MET A 66 -5.72 -1.39 39.56
CA MET A 66 -5.39 -1.78 40.93
C MET A 66 -4.46 -0.76 41.60
N LEU A 67 -3.41 -0.33 40.91
CA LEU A 67 -2.47 0.68 41.44
C LEU A 67 -3.18 2.00 41.74
N ALA A 68 -4.06 2.46 40.85
CA ALA A 68 -4.88 3.65 41.04
C ALA A 68 -5.86 3.52 42.22
N SER A 69 -6.34 2.31 42.54
CA SER A 69 -7.22 2.08 43.69
C SER A 69 -6.50 2.10 45.05
N VAL A 70 -5.20 1.80 45.06
CA VAL A 70 -4.38 1.74 46.27
C VAL A 70 -3.65 3.07 46.53
N THR A 71 -3.35 3.82 45.47
CA THR A 71 -2.55 5.04 45.55
C THR A 71 -3.42 6.21 45.12
N ASP A 72 -3.96 6.95 46.09
CA ASP A 72 -4.74 8.14 45.79
C ASP A 72 -3.82 9.21 45.18
N SER A 73 -4.01 9.47 43.88
CA SER A 73 -3.48 10.64 43.16
C SER A 73 -1.97 10.74 42.84
N VAL A 74 -1.18 9.65 42.89
CA VAL A 74 0.25 9.69 42.47
C VAL A 74 0.41 9.26 40.99
N PRO A 75 1.11 10.04 40.13
CA PRO A 75 1.41 9.64 38.76
C PRO A 75 2.20 8.32 38.72
N ILE A 76 1.87 7.44 37.76
CA ILE A 76 2.60 6.19 37.54
C ILE A 76 4.06 6.52 37.20
N ASP A 77 4.97 6.22 38.13
CA ASP A 77 6.40 6.37 37.92
C ASP A 77 6.97 5.27 37.01
N LYS A 78 8.22 5.43 36.57
CA LYS A 78 8.90 4.47 35.70
C LYS A 78 8.99 3.07 36.33
N VAL A 79 9.08 3.00 37.66
CA VAL A 79 9.20 1.72 38.40
C VAL A 79 7.88 0.95 38.35
N ASN A 80 6.76 1.64 38.58
CA ASN A 80 5.43 1.07 38.50
C ASN A 80 5.09 0.65 37.08
N PHE A 81 5.53 1.40 36.05
CA PHE A 81 5.42 0.96 34.66
C PHE A 81 6.09 -0.40 34.43
N ILE A 82 7.38 -0.53 34.81
CA ILE A 82 8.15 -1.76 34.60
C ILE A 82 7.50 -2.93 35.35
N ARG A 83 7.09 -2.71 36.61
CA ARG A 83 6.48 -3.75 37.44
C ARG A 83 5.11 -4.20 36.92
N ALA A 84 4.25 -3.25 36.54
CA ALA A 84 2.95 -3.55 35.96
C ALA A 84 3.07 -4.26 34.61
N TYR A 85 4.03 -3.85 33.77
CA TYR A 85 4.27 -4.49 32.49
C TYR A 85 4.87 -5.90 32.63
N ALA A 86 5.75 -6.13 33.62
CA ALA A 86 6.28 -7.47 33.92
C ALA A 86 5.14 -8.46 34.27
N LYS A 87 4.24 -8.07 35.17
CA LYS A 87 3.04 -8.87 35.49
C LYS A 87 2.12 -9.07 34.29
N ALA A 88 1.89 -8.03 33.51
CA ALA A 88 1.07 -8.12 32.30
C ALA A 88 1.67 -9.09 31.26
N ARG A 89 3.01 -9.16 31.17
CA ARG A 89 3.71 -10.13 30.34
C ARG A 89 3.52 -11.56 30.83
N GLU A 90 3.67 -11.81 32.13
CA GLU A 90 3.42 -13.14 32.70
C GLU A 90 1.98 -13.62 32.42
N ALA A 91 1.01 -12.72 32.52
CA ALA A 91 -0.38 -13.02 32.22
C ALA A 91 -0.68 -13.20 30.71
N GLY A 92 0.00 -12.44 29.84
CA GLY A 92 -0.30 -12.38 28.40
C GLY A 92 0.61 -13.23 27.50
N MET A 93 1.82 -13.59 27.94
CA MET A 93 2.79 -14.39 27.18
C MET A 93 2.76 -15.87 27.58
N ARG A 94 1.55 -16.41 27.72
CA ARG A 94 1.36 -17.83 27.98
C ARG A 94 1.44 -18.64 26.68
N LYS A 95 1.84 -19.90 26.80
CA LYS A 95 2.00 -20.82 25.64
C LYS A 95 0.73 -20.91 24.80
N ASP A 96 -0.44 -21.00 25.43
CA ASP A 96 -1.75 -21.05 24.77
C ASP A 96 -2.04 -19.78 23.96
N ILE A 97 -1.79 -18.60 24.53
CA ILE A 97 -1.99 -17.30 23.87
C ILE A 97 -1.04 -17.14 22.68
N ILE A 98 0.23 -17.49 22.87
CA ILE A 98 1.23 -17.45 21.81
C ILE A 98 0.76 -18.34 20.66
N LEU A 99 0.49 -19.63 20.92
CA LEU A 99 0.02 -20.57 19.89
C LEU A 99 -1.28 -20.08 19.22
N SER A 100 -2.21 -19.51 19.97
CA SER A 100 -3.44 -18.91 19.41
C SER A 100 -3.14 -17.75 18.46
N GLY A 101 -2.19 -16.87 18.77
CA GLY A 101 -1.80 -15.77 17.88
C GLY A 101 -1.15 -16.24 16.58
N TRP A 102 -0.30 -17.27 16.67
CA TRP A 102 0.36 -17.85 15.49
C TRP A 102 -0.59 -18.66 14.61
N THR A 103 -1.58 -19.34 15.20
CA THR A 103 -2.63 -20.06 14.46
C THR A 103 -3.61 -19.11 13.78
N PHE A 104 -3.98 -18.02 14.46
CA PHE A 104 -4.86 -16.99 13.90
C PHE A 104 -4.25 -16.33 12.65
N THR A 105 -2.98 -15.94 12.73
CA THR A 105 -2.23 -15.35 11.60
C THR A 105 -1.81 -16.38 10.55
N ARG A 106 -2.09 -17.66 10.79
CA ARG A 106 -1.84 -18.80 9.88
C ARG A 106 -0.35 -19.01 9.54
N ASN A 107 0.51 -18.45 10.38
CA ASN A 107 1.95 -18.65 10.35
C ASN A 107 2.35 -19.97 11.02
N TRP A 108 1.55 -20.49 11.96
CA TRP A 108 1.77 -21.81 12.56
C TRP A 108 0.46 -22.52 12.90
N PRO A 109 0.22 -23.76 12.41
CA PRO A 109 0.99 -24.45 11.37
C PRO A 109 1.02 -23.63 10.07
N ILE A 110 2.16 -23.64 9.38
CA ILE A 110 2.36 -22.83 8.17
C ILE A 110 1.31 -23.20 7.12
N ASN A 111 0.46 -22.25 6.71
CA ASN A 111 -0.49 -22.43 5.62
C ASN A 111 -0.44 -21.25 4.63
N ARG A 112 0.43 -21.38 3.62
CA ARG A 112 0.69 -20.34 2.61
C ARG A 112 -0.55 -19.92 1.84
N TYR A 113 -1.38 -20.87 1.41
CA TYR A 113 -2.61 -20.57 0.65
C TYR A 113 -3.56 -19.70 1.46
N LYS A 114 -3.76 -20.08 2.71
CA LYS A 114 -4.69 -19.40 3.61
C LYS A 114 -4.16 -18.06 4.12
N ALA A 115 -2.84 -17.91 4.23
CA ALA A 115 -2.19 -16.64 4.53
C ALA A 115 -2.36 -15.68 3.35
N LEU A 116 -1.96 -16.07 2.13
CA LEU A 116 -2.04 -15.24 0.92
C LEU A 116 -3.47 -14.88 0.49
N ALA A 117 -4.47 -15.65 0.91
CA ALA A 117 -5.87 -15.32 0.68
C ALA A 117 -6.39 -14.16 1.54
N HIS A 118 -5.61 -13.65 2.51
CA HIS A 118 -6.05 -12.56 3.38
C HIS A 118 -6.40 -11.30 2.55
N PRO A 119 -7.54 -10.65 2.82
CA PRO A 119 -8.00 -9.50 2.04
C PRO A 119 -6.99 -8.36 1.93
N GLU A 120 -6.15 -8.15 2.94
CA GLU A 120 -5.13 -7.09 2.98
C GLU A 120 -3.85 -7.41 2.17
N ILE A 121 -3.60 -8.69 1.87
CA ILE A 121 -2.44 -9.13 1.05
C ILE A 121 -2.83 -9.20 -0.41
N GLN A 122 -4.12 -9.45 -0.68
CA GLN A 122 -4.62 -9.30 -2.03
C GLN A 122 -4.32 -7.86 -2.45
N PRO A 123 -3.60 -7.65 -3.56
CA PRO A 123 -3.42 -6.31 -4.08
C PRO A 123 -4.81 -5.69 -4.12
N ASP A 124 -4.92 -4.41 -3.70
CA ASP A 124 -6.06 -3.58 -4.06
C ASP A 124 -6.37 -3.99 -5.49
N LYS A 125 -7.52 -4.65 -5.71
CA LYS A 125 -7.97 -4.93 -7.07
C LYS A 125 -7.98 -3.54 -7.63
N GLU A 126 -6.94 -3.19 -8.41
CA GLU A 126 -6.78 -1.88 -9.04
C GLU A 126 -8.18 -1.59 -9.48
N LYS A 127 -8.84 -0.62 -8.83
CA LYS A 127 -10.26 -0.33 -9.06
C LYS A 127 -10.35 -0.29 -10.56
N LEU A 128 -10.86 -1.39 -11.11
CA LEU A 128 -10.54 -1.80 -12.46
C LEU A 128 -11.25 -0.76 -13.24
N LEU A 129 -10.49 0.27 -13.66
CA LEU A 129 -10.96 1.63 -13.94
C LEU A 129 -12.41 1.47 -14.28
N GLU A 130 -13.30 1.71 -13.31
CA GLU A 130 -14.72 1.73 -13.64
C GLU A 130 -14.71 2.87 -14.64
N GLU A 131 -14.68 2.49 -15.92
CA GLU A 131 -14.89 3.38 -17.03
C GLU A 131 -16.06 4.17 -16.50
N PHE A 132 -15.83 5.45 -16.23
CA PHE A 132 -16.90 6.37 -16.00
C PHE A 132 -17.71 6.24 -17.28
N LYS A 133 -18.68 5.33 -17.26
CA LYS A 133 -19.68 5.14 -18.29
C LYS A 133 -20.48 6.40 -18.13
N THR A 134 -19.98 7.43 -18.79
CA THR A 134 -20.77 8.57 -19.22
C THR A 134 -22.05 7.92 -19.72
N PRO A 135 -23.21 8.19 -19.08
CA PRO A 135 -24.45 7.57 -19.51
C PRO A 135 -24.54 7.78 -21.02
N SER A 136 -24.55 6.68 -21.77
CA SER A 136 -24.70 6.77 -23.21
C SER A 136 -25.92 7.65 -23.44
N PRO A 137 -25.83 8.69 -24.29
CA PRO A 137 -27.01 9.41 -24.72
C PRO A 137 -28.06 8.39 -25.15
N PRO A 138 -29.36 8.63 -24.89
CA PRO A 138 -30.42 7.74 -25.36
C PRO A 138 -30.17 7.41 -26.83
N GLN A 139 -30.25 6.14 -27.21
CA GLN A 139 -30.14 5.74 -28.62
C GLN A 139 -31.30 6.37 -29.40
N LEU A 140 -31.06 7.58 -29.90
CA LEU A 140 -31.85 8.18 -30.96
C LEU A 140 -31.43 7.44 -32.23
N HIS A 141 -32.22 6.45 -32.62
CA HIS A 141 -32.13 5.80 -33.91
C HIS A 141 -32.45 6.82 -35.01
N SER A 142 -31.44 7.61 -35.40
CA SER A 142 -31.42 8.41 -36.61
C SER A 142 -29.95 8.72 -36.93
N ASP A 143 -29.35 7.87 -37.77
CA ASP A 143 -27.97 7.98 -38.25
C ASP A 143 -27.71 9.22 -39.13
N ASP A 144 -28.73 10.06 -39.36
CA ASP A 144 -28.63 11.29 -40.14
C ASP A 144 -28.36 12.55 -39.30
N THR A 145 -27.98 12.39 -38.02
CA THR A 145 -27.67 13.55 -37.18
C THR A 145 -26.33 14.17 -37.60
N PRO A 146 -26.29 15.45 -38.01
CA PRO A 146 -25.06 16.10 -38.45
C PRO A 146 -24.06 16.20 -37.29
N LYS A 147 -22.83 15.71 -37.52
CA LYS A 147 -21.76 15.65 -36.52
C LYS A 147 -20.81 16.85 -36.55
N THR A 148 -20.91 17.68 -37.59
CA THR A 148 -20.01 18.83 -37.79
C THR A 148 -20.80 20.07 -38.21
N SER A 149 -20.35 21.24 -37.77
CA SER A 149 -20.92 22.54 -38.16
C SER A 149 -21.02 22.73 -39.70
N ARG A 150 -20.10 22.14 -40.47
CA ARG A 150 -20.10 22.11 -41.94
C ARG A 150 -21.30 21.37 -42.52
N GLN A 151 -21.62 20.20 -41.98
CA GLN A 151 -22.77 19.39 -42.42
C GLN A 151 -24.09 20.14 -42.15
N VAL A 152 -24.19 20.83 -41.00
CA VAL A 152 -25.35 21.68 -40.66
C VAL A 152 -25.52 22.82 -41.65
N ARG A 153 -24.43 23.45 -42.09
CA ARG A 153 -24.48 24.50 -43.13
C ARG A 153 -24.85 23.96 -44.50
N ASP A 154 -24.34 22.80 -44.88
CA ASP A 154 -24.64 22.16 -46.16
C ASP A 154 -26.13 21.80 -46.27
N MET A 155 -26.74 21.29 -45.20
CA MET A 155 -28.19 21.02 -45.16
C MET A 155 -29.06 22.28 -45.27
N ALA A 156 -28.53 23.45 -44.90
CA ALA A 156 -29.25 24.72 -44.99
C ALA A 156 -29.27 25.31 -46.41
N LYS A 157 -28.39 24.84 -47.32
CA LYS A 157 -28.18 25.44 -48.65
C LYS A 157 -29.43 25.47 -49.54
N HIS A 158 -30.40 24.58 -49.36
CA HIS A 158 -31.62 24.55 -50.19
C HIS A 158 -32.91 24.78 -49.39
N ARG A 159 -32.82 25.38 -48.20
CA ARG A 159 -33.97 25.62 -47.31
C ARG A 159 -34.42 27.08 -47.32
N SER A 160 -35.65 27.31 -46.88
CA SER A 160 -36.25 28.65 -46.76
C SER A 160 -35.45 29.55 -45.80
N ARG A 161 -35.57 30.87 -45.97
CA ARG A 161 -34.85 31.88 -45.16
C ARG A 161 -35.03 31.70 -43.64
N PRO A 162 -36.24 31.46 -43.10
CA PRO A 162 -36.42 31.22 -41.66
C PRO A 162 -35.74 29.94 -41.19
N MET A 163 -35.71 28.92 -42.06
CA MET A 163 -35.07 27.64 -41.75
C MET A 163 -33.54 27.79 -41.74
N ARG A 164 -32.95 28.45 -42.74
CA ARG A 164 -31.51 28.76 -42.78
C ARG A 164 -31.01 29.48 -41.52
N GLN A 165 -31.80 30.40 -40.96
CA GLN A 165 -31.44 31.10 -39.71
C GLN A 165 -31.37 30.14 -38.51
N LYS A 166 -32.27 29.16 -38.41
CA LYS A 166 -32.23 28.12 -37.36
C LYS A 166 -30.98 27.26 -37.49
N TYR A 167 -30.67 26.76 -38.69
CA TYR A 167 -29.47 25.98 -38.95
C TYR A 167 -28.17 26.78 -38.70
N SER A 168 -28.15 28.09 -38.98
CA SER A 168 -27.00 28.94 -38.68
C SER A 168 -26.71 29.04 -37.18
N LYS A 169 -27.75 29.13 -36.33
CA LYS A 169 -27.57 29.12 -34.87
C LYS A 169 -27.00 27.79 -34.38
N ILE A 170 -27.48 26.68 -34.93
CA ILE A 170 -26.99 25.33 -34.60
C ILE A 170 -25.51 25.17 -35.03
N ALA A 171 -25.16 25.60 -36.24
CA ALA A 171 -23.79 25.53 -36.74
C ALA A 171 -22.82 26.34 -35.87
N LYS A 172 -23.19 27.55 -35.45
CA LYS A 172 -22.39 28.37 -34.52
C LYS A 172 -22.23 27.73 -33.15
N GLY A 173 -23.28 27.07 -32.65
CA GLY A 173 -23.21 26.32 -31.39
C GLY A 173 -22.24 25.14 -31.46
N LEU A 174 -22.24 24.41 -32.58
CA LEU A 174 -21.29 23.33 -32.84
C LEU A 174 -19.84 23.85 -32.95
N GLU A 175 -19.59 24.94 -33.67
CA GLU A 175 -18.25 25.55 -33.75
C GLU A 175 -17.72 25.95 -32.36
N ALA A 176 -18.57 26.53 -31.51
CA ALA A 176 -18.20 26.89 -30.15
C ALA A 176 -17.86 25.66 -29.28
N LEU A 177 -18.56 24.54 -29.50
CA LEU A 177 -18.28 23.29 -28.81
C LEU A 177 -16.99 22.64 -29.33
N GLU A 178 -16.79 22.60 -30.64
CA GLU A 178 -15.58 22.12 -31.31
C GLU A 178 -14.34 22.87 -30.77
N LEU A 179 -14.43 24.20 -30.63
CA LEU A 179 -13.37 25.02 -30.03
C LEU A 179 -13.10 24.67 -28.56
N LYS A 180 -14.15 24.47 -27.74
CA LYS A 180 -13.98 24.08 -26.33
C LYS A 180 -13.29 22.72 -26.18
N VAL A 181 -13.69 21.74 -27.00
CA VAL A 181 -13.06 20.41 -27.02
C VAL A 181 -11.60 20.51 -27.43
N ALA A 182 -11.28 21.29 -28.45
CA ALA A 182 -9.89 21.51 -28.87
C ALA A 182 -9.05 22.13 -27.75
N VAL A 183 -9.57 23.16 -27.07
CA VAL A 183 -8.90 23.77 -25.91
C VAL A 183 -8.70 22.73 -24.81
N GLN A 184 -9.73 21.99 -24.41
CA GLN A 184 -9.62 20.96 -23.37
C GLN A 184 -8.58 19.89 -23.72
N ASN A 185 -8.55 19.42 -24.96
CA ASN A 185 -7.55 18.45 -25.41
C ASN A 185 -6.13 19.00 -25.28
N THR A 186 -5.89 20.28 -25.60
CA THR A 186 -4.56 20.88 -25.37
C THR A 186 -4.19 20.90 -23.89
N TRP A 187 -5.12 21.24 -22.98
CA TRP A 187 -4.88 21.18 -21.54
C TRP A 187 -4.58 19.77 -21.05
N ILE A 188 -5.32 18.76 -21.53
CA ILE A 188 -5.07 17.35 -21.20
C ILE A 188 -3.64 16.97 -21.59
N THR A 189 -3.22 17.28 -22.82
CA THR A 189 -1.86 16.97 -23.28
C THR A 189 -0.78 17.65 -22.45
N VAL A 190 -0.99 18.90 -22.03
CA VAL A 190 -0.06 19.63 -21.16
C VAL A 190 0.00 19.00 -19.77
N LEU A 191 -1.13 18.65 -19.18
CA LEU A 191 -1.21 18.00 -17.88
C LEU A 191 -0.56 16.60 -17.90
N GLU A 192 -0.78 15.84 -18.97
CA GLU A 192 -0.15 14.53 -19.17
C GLU A 192 1.37 14.66 -19.27
N GLU A 193 1.89 15.64 -20.01
CA GLU A 193 3.33 15.90 -20.08
C GLU A 193 3.90 16.36 -18.73
N GLN A 194 3.19 17.24 -18.00
CA GLN A 194 3.59 17.65 -16.65
C GLN A 194 3.66 16.44 -15.70
N MET A 195 2.68 15.54 -15.75
CA MET A 195 2.70 14.30 -14.98
C MET A 195 3.86 13.38 -15.41
N ALA A 196 4.15 13.28 -16.70
CA ALA A 196 5.27 12.51 -17.21
C ALA A 196 6.62 13.05 -16.73
N GLN A 197 6.80 14.37 -16.70
CA GLN A 197 8.01 15.03 -16.19
C GLN A 197 8.20 14.80 -14.68
N VAL A 198 7.15 14.95 -13.89
CA VAL A 198 7.18 14.67 -12.44
C VAL A 198 7.51 13.19 -12.16
N ARG A 199 7.00 12.27 -12.99
CA ARG A 199 7.34 10.84 -12.91
C ARG A 199 8.79 10.54 -13.32
N ARG A 200 9.31 11.21 -14.36
CA ARG A 200 10.70 11.05 -14.83
C ARG A 200 11.74 11.46 -13.77
N GLY A 201 11.48 12.53 -13.02
CA GLY A 201 12.37 12.98 -11.92
C GLY A 201 12.35 12.11 -10.67
N LYS A 202 11.38 11.19 -10.55
CA LYS A 202 11.20 10.26 -9.40
C LYS A 202 11.47 8.80 -9.81
N LYS A 203 12.56 8.51 -10.51
CA LYS A 203 13.10 7.14 -10.52
C LYS A 203 13.70 6.86 -9.15
N ARG A 204 12.86 6.48 -8.18
CA ARG A 204 13.35 5.87 -6.93
C ARG A 204 14.22 4.68 -7.34
N LYS A 205 15.49 4.65 -6.94
CA LYS A 205 16.29 3.42 -7.01
C LYS A 205 15.44 2.33 -6.38
N ALA A 206 15.18 1.25 -7.12
CA ALA A 206 14.39 0.14 -6.59
C ALA A 206 15.12 -0.37 -5.35
N VAL A 207 14.55 -0.13 -4.17
CA VAL A 207 15.09 -0.69 -2.93
C VAL A 207 15.01 -2.21 -3.08
N PRO A 208 16.13 -2.94 -2.98
CA PRO A 208 16.11 -4.39 -3.10
C PRO A 208 15.11 -4.98 -2.10
N ASN A 209 14.28 -5.90 -2.55
CA ASN A 209 13.37 -6.61 -1.66
C ASN A 209 14.18 -7.21 -0.51
N PRO A 210 13.87 -6.88 0.75
CA PRO A 210 14.69 -7.25 1.90
C PRO A 210 14.71 -8.77 2.14
N ASN A 211 13.64 -9.50 1.81
CA ASN A 211 13.65 -10.97 1.79
C ASN A 211 14.64 -11.51 0.75
N ARG A 212 14.69 -10.90 -0.44
CA ARG A 212 15.65 -11.29 -1.49
C ARG A 212 17.09 -10.99 -1.06
N ARG A 213 17.29 -9.89 -0.34
CA ARG A 213 18.60 -9.52 0.21
C ARG A 213 19.06 -10.48 1.30
N PHE A 214 18.18 -10.88 2.21
CA PHE A 214 18.47 -11.90 3.23
C PHE A 214 18.90 -13.21 2.57
N MET A 215 18.20 -13.66 1.53
CA MET A 215 18.56 -14.87 0.78
C MET A 215 19.91 -14.76 0.07
N ALA A 216 20.22 -13.61 -0.54
CA ALA A 216 21.53 -13.40 -1.18
C ALA A 216 22.66 -13.40 -0.14
N LEU A 217 22.46 -12.75 1.02
CA LEU A 217 23.44 -12.74 2.11
C LEU A 217 23.66 -14.14 2.69
N SER A 218 22.60 -14.93 2.87
CA SER A 218 22.73 -16.30 3.38
C SER A 218 23.44 -17.22 2.40
N GLU A 219 23.18 -17.08 1.09
CA GLU A 219 23.90 -17.81 0.03
C GLU A 219 25.40 -17.49 0.04
N ASN A 220 25.76 -16.20 0.12
CA ASN A 220 27.17 -15.77 0.17
C ASN A 220 27.88 -16.29 1.43
N LEU A 221 27.23 -16.20 2.60
CA LEU A 221 27.79 -16.73 3.85
C LEU A 221 27.94 -18.25 3.81
N ALA A 222 26.99 -18.96 3.20
CA ALA A 222 27.09 -20.41 3.01
C ALA A 222 28.20 -20.80 2.02
N ALA A 223 28.51 -19.95 1.05
CA ALA A 223 29.63 -20.11 0.12
C ALA A 223 31.01 -19.74 0.72
N GLY A 224 31.05 -19.24 1.96
CA GLY A 224 32.27 -18.83 2.64
C GLY A 224 32.78 -17.44 2.25
N GLU A 225 31.95 -16.63 1.59
CA GLU A 225 32.28 -15.25 1.22
C GLU A 225 32.13 -14.32 2.42
N ALA A 226 33.03 -13.33 2.53
CA ALA A 226 32.96 -12.31 3.56
C ALA A 226 31.80 -11.33 3.31
N LEU A 227 31.27 -10.73 4.38
CA LEU A 227 30.29 -9.65 4.29
C LEU A 227 30.84 -8.51 3.40
N PRO A 228 30.01 -7.93 2.50
CA PRO A 228 30.45 -6.83 1.64
C PRO A 228 30.93 -5.66 2.50
N ASP A 229 32.19 -5.29 2.35
CA ASP A 229 32.82 -4.24 3.13
C ASP A 229 32.22 -2.88 2.75
N SER A 230 31.89 -2.08 3.77
CA SER A 230 31.05 -0.87 3.66
C SER A 230 31.75 0.35 3.02
N LYS A 231 32.91 0.17 2.39
CA LYS A 231 33.81 1.28 2.03
C LYS A 231 33.84 1.72 0.57
N GLU A 232 33.05 1.14 -0.33
CA GLU A 232 33.16 1.47 -1.77
C GLU A 232 31.91 2.08 -2.41
N ALA A 233 31.02 2.71 -1.64
CA ALA A 233 29.81 3.36 -2.18
C ALA A 233 29.74 4.89 -2.00
N GLU A 234 30.87 5.56 -1.75
CA GLU A 234 31.00 7.02 -1.88
C GLU A 234 31.96 7.38 -3.02
N ILE A 235 31.46 7.36 -4.26
CA ILE A 235 31.91 8.25 -5.36
C ILE A 235 30.67 8.64 -6.19
#